data_AF-A0A2V6SXI5-F1
#
_entry.id   AF-A0A2V6SXI5-F1
#
_cell.length_a   1.000
_cell.length_b   1.000
_cell.length_c   1.000
_cell.angle_alpha   90.00
_cell.angle_beta   90.00
_cell.angle_gamma   90.00
#
_symmetry.space_group_name_H-M   'P 1'
#
loop_
_entity.id
_entity.type
_entity.pdbx_description
1 polymer ?
#
loop_
_entity_poly.entity_id
_entity_poly.type
_entity_poly.pdbx_seq_one_letter_code
_entity_poly.pdbx_strand_id
1 'polypeptide(L)'
;MTWAWTTSPALPTWCPSPGSRPRMPRSSNRDARKDTRPVARQGAAPVRDFHGVYVPVPTPFRGDQVATDRLKANLAKWNATDLAGYVVLGSTGEFPMLSEAERDAVLVAAREAIPRGKAFLAGTGANSTLHTIRQTKRAAEIGADAAIVITPHYFTKGFAQAGAQVRHYVAVAEASPIPVMLYNFPLNTGINLEPDTVARIAEHPST
;
A
#
# COMPACT_ATOMS: atom_id res chain seq x y z
N MET A 1 27.70 -20.82 -7.02
CA MET A 1 26.53 -21.49 -7.62
C MET A 1 26.06 -20.67 -8.81
N THR A 2 26.54 -21.01 -9.99
CA THR A 2 26.22 -20.38 -11.27
C THR A 2 25.16 -21.22 -11.97
N TRP A 3 23.96 -20.68 -12.16
CA TRP A 3 22.91 -21.32 -12.95
C TRP A 3 23.10 -20.96 -14.42
N ALA A 4 23.43 -21.96 -15.24
CA ALA A 4 23.49 -21.85 -16.69
C ALA A 4 22.06 -21.94 -17.25
N TRP A 5 21.65 -20.95 -18.05
CA TRP A 5 20.42 -21.01 -18.83
C TRP A 5 20.68 -21.86 -20.06
N THR A 6 20.04 -23.03 -20.13
CA THR A 6 19.93 -23.83 -21.35
C THR A 6 19.01 -23.13 -22.34
N THR A 7 19.53 -22.87 -23.53
CA THR A 7 18.83 -22.32 -24.69
C THR A 7 17.73 -23.26 -25.18
N SER A 8 16.49 -22.78 -25.27
CA SER A 8 15.39 -23.47 -25.95
C SER A 8 15.24 -22.95 -27.39
N PRO A 9 15.00 -23.80 -28.41
CA PRO A 9 15.03 -23.39 -29.80
C PRO A 9 13.67 -22.90 -30.33
N ALA A 10 13.75 -21.87 -31.19
CA ALA A 10 12.86 -21.51 -32.30
C ALA A 10 11.33 -21.49 -32.09
N LEU A 11 10.76 -20.28 -32.07
CA LEU A 11 9.33 -20.04 -32.36
C LEU A 11 9.10 -20.03 -33.90
N PRO A 12 7.98 -20.57 -34.42
CA PRO A 12 7.67 -20.47 -35.83
C PRO A 12 7.22 -19.05 -36.22
N THR A 13 7.85 -18.50 -37.25
CA THR A 13 7.45 -17.27 -37.93
C THR A 13 6.18 -17.49 -38.73
N TRP A 14 5.07 -16.86 -38.34
CA TRP A 14 3.86 -16.78 -39.16
C TRP A 14 3.86 -15.45 -39.93
N CYS A 15 4.01 -15.54 -41.26
CA CYS A 15 3.97 -14.41 -42.17
C CYS A 15 2.87 -14.66 -43.21
N PRO A 16 1.75 -13.91 -43.20
CA PRO A 16 0.75 -14.02 -44.26
C PRO A 16 1.10 -13.12 -45.45
N SER A 17 0.95 -13.69 -46.65
CA SER A 17 1.15 -13.07 -47.97
C SER A 17 0.17 -11.90 -48.26
N PRO A 18 0.51 -10.97 -49.17
CA PRO A 18 -0.29 -9.77 -49.41
C PRO A 18 -1.51 -10.07 -50.29
N GLY A 19 -2.71 -10.08 -49.70
CA GLY A 19 -3.99 -10.21 -50.39
C GLY A 19 -4.93 -9.03 -50.08
N SER A 20 -5.27 -8.27 -51.13
CA SER A 20 -6.42 -7.35 -51.31
C SER A 20 -7.12 -6.76 -50.07
N ARG A 21 -6.82 -5.48 -49.78
CA ARG A 21 -7.59 -4.65 -48.84
C ARG A 21 -8.96 -4.26 -49.42
N PRO A 22 -10.08 -4.45 -48.71
CA PRO A 22 -11.35 -3.84 -49.07
C PRO A 22 -11.33 -2.32 -48.83
N ARG A 23 -11.89 -1.55 -49.77
CA ARG A 23 -12.04 -0.08 -49.68
C ARG A 23 -12.98 0.27 -48.51
N MET A 24 -12.47 0.98 -47.50
CA MET A 24 -13.33 1.61 -46.48
C MET A 24 -14.05 2.84 -47.06
N PRO A 25 -15.33 3.07 -46.71
CA PRO A 25 -16.02 4.29 -47.07
C PRO A 25 -15.49 5.46 -46.22
N ARG A 26 -15.27 6.62 -46.86
CA ARG A 26 -14.86 7.86 -46.20
C ARG A 26 -15.99 8.34 -45.29
N SER A 27 -15.80 8.28 -43.98
CA SER A 27 -16.66 9.00 -43.04
C SER A 27 -16.26 10.47 -43.01
N SER A 28 -17.27 11.32 -43.05
CA SER A 28 -17.17 12.78 -43.07
C SER A 28 -16.61 13.30 -41.76
N ASN A 29 -15.57 14.12 -41.87
CA ASN A 29 -15.00 14.87 -40.76
C ASN A 29 -15.97 15.98 -40.37
N ARG A 30 -16.69 15.82 -39.25
CA ARG A 30 -17.41 16.92 -38.57
C ARG A 30 -16.92 17.01 -37.12
N ASP A 31 -16.30 18.16 -36.85
CA ASP A 31 -16.04 18.80 -35.57
C ASP A 31 -16.37 18.02 -34.29
N ALA A 32 -15.35 17.41 -33.68
CA ALA A 32 -15.31 17.14 -32.25
C ALA A 32 -14.28 18.08 -31.62
N ARG A 33 -14.68 19.32 -31.34
CA ARG A 33 -13.93 20.18 -30.42
C ARG A 33 -13.91 19.48 -29.07
N LYS A 34 -12.75 18.97 -28.68
CA LYS A 34 -12.51 18.42 -27.35
C LYS A 34 -12.71 19.54 -26.35
N ASP A 35 -13.84 19.47 -25.65
CA ASP A 35 -14.14 20.23 -24.47
C ASP A 35 -13.05 19.96 -23.41
N THR A 36 -12.06 20.85 -23.35
CA THR A 36 -10.95 20.81 -22.40
C THR A 36 -11.30 21.69 -21.22
N ARG A 37 -12.41 21.37 -20.54
CA ARG A 37 -12.68 21.92 -19.22
C ARG A 37 -11.73 21.26 -18.23
N PRO A 38 -10.96 22.03 -17.43
CA PRO A 38 -10.12 21.46 -16.40
C PRO A 38 -11.02 20.69 -15.42
N VAL A 39 -10.74 19.40 -15.23
CA VAL A 39 -11.35 18.61 -14.16
C VAL A 39 -11.01 19.33 -12.86
N ALA A 40 -12.03 19.88 -12.19
CA ALA A 40 -11.88 20.51 -10.90
C ALA A 40 -11.15 19.54 -9.97
N ARG A 41 -10.02 19.98 -9.40
CA ARG A 41 -9.35 19.25 -8.33
C ARG A 41 -10.35 19.12 -7.19
N GLN A 42 -10.87 17.91 -6.98
CA GLN A 42 -11.66 17.61 -5.79
C GLN A 42 -10.80 18.02 -4.59
N GLY A 43 -11.32 18.93 -3.76
CA GLY A 43 -10.62 19.42 -2.58
C GLY A 43 -10.17 18.24 -1.73
N ALA A 44 -8.90 18.22 -1.35
CA ALA A 44 -8.36 17.20 -0.45
C ALA A 44 -9.22 17.17 0.82
N ALA A 45 -9.70 15.99 1.19
CA ALA A 45 -10.41 15.79 2.45
C ALA A 45 -9.55 16.33 3.61
N PRO A 46 -10.14 16.93 4.65
CA PRO A 46 -9.38 17.43 5.79
C PRO A 46 -8.56 16.29 6.39
N VAL A 47 -7.24 16.49 6.44
CA VAL A 47 -6.30 15.51 6.98
C VAL A 47 -6.56 15.37 8.47
N ARG A 48 -6.81 14.14 8.94
CA ARG A 48 -6.95 13.83 10.36
C ARG A 48 -5.66 14.23 11.08
N ASP A 49 -5.77 14.90 12.21
CA ASP A 49 -4.63 15.12 13.10
C ASP A 49 -4.21 13.77 13.74
N PHE A 50 -2.94 13.39 13.56
CA PHE A 50 -2.36 12.16 14.07
C PHE A 50 -1.46 12.38 15.30
N HIS A 51 -1.52 13.56 15.93
CA HIS A 51 -0.84 13.79 17.19
C HIS A 51 -1.41 12.92 18.32
N GLY A 52 -0.52 12.23 19.06
CA GLY A 52 -0.86 11.53 20.29
C GLY A 52 -0.11 10.22 20.48
N VAL A 53 -0.61 9.39 21.40
CA VAL A 53 0.00 8.11 21.76
C VAL A 53 -0.75 6.97 21.08
N TYR A 54 0.00 6.10 20.40
CA TYR A 54 -0.51 4.95 19.66
C TYR A 54 0.09 3.65 20.20
N VAL A 55 -0.72 2.61 20.29
CA VAL A 55 -0.24 1.27 20.62
C VAL A 55 -0.10 0.45 19.34
N PRO A 56 1.09 -0.12 19.05
CA PRO A 56 1.22 -1.16 18.05
C PRO A 56 0.63 -2.46 18.59
N VAL A 57 -0.40 -2.95 17.92
CA VAL A 57 -1.24 -4.05 18.41
C VAL A 57 -0.65 -5.39 17.96
N PRO A 58 -0.37 -6.33 18.89
CA PRO A 58 0.00 -7.69 18.54
C PRO A 58 -1.20 -8.44 17.95
N THR A 59 -0.93 -9.40 17.08
CA THR A 59 -1.97 -10.29 16.52
C THR A 59 -2.14 -11.50 17.44
N PRO A 60 -3.27 -11.67 18.13
CA PRO A 60 -3.46 -12.82 19.00
C PRO A 60 -3.73 -14.08 18.19
N PHE A 61 -3.23 -15.22 18.68
CA PHE A 61 -3.44 -16.53 18.08
C PHE A 61 -4.08 -17.52 19.06
N ARG A 62 -4.75 -18.52 18.52
CA ARG A 62 -5.25 -19.72 19.21
C ARG A 62 -4.71 -20.92 18.44
N GLY A 63 -3.57 -21.46 18.89
CA GLY A 63 -2.77 -22.35 18.05
C GLY A 63 -2.26 -21.59 16.84
N ASP A 64 -2.40 -22.17 15.64
CA ASP A 64 -1.95 -21.55 14.39
C ASP A 64 -3.00 -20.63 13.74
N GLN A 65 -4.14 -20.41 14.41
CA GLN A 65 -5.23 -19.58 13.88
C GLN A 65 -5.26 -18.21 14.54
N VAL A 66 -5.42 -17.16 13.73
CA VAL A 66 -5.68 -15.81 14.23
C VAL A 66 -6.96 -15.79 15.08
N ALA A 67 -6.83 -15.27 16.30
CA ALA A 67 -7.92 -15.16 17.26
C ALA A 67 -8.51 -13.73 17.26
N THR A 68 -9.32 -13.42 16.24
CA THR A 68 -9.95 -12.10 16.06
C THR A 68 -10.86 -11.71 17.23
N ASP A 69 -11.47 -12.68 17.91
CA ASP A 69 -12.26 -12.49 19.12
C ASP A 69 -11.40 -11.91 20.27
N ARG A 70 -10.17 -12.42 20.41
CA ARG A 70 -9.21 -11.95 21.43
C ARG A 70 -8.63 -10.59 21.07
N LEU A 71 -8.39 -10.32 19.78
CA LEU A 71 -8.00 -9.01 19.29
C LEU A 71 -9.02 -7.94 19.68
N LYS A 72 -10.30 -8.20 19.40
CA LYS A 72 -11.41 -7.30 19.76
C LYS A 72 -11.48 -7.08 21.27
N ALA A 73 -11.33 -8.14 22.07
CA ALA A 73 -11.34 -8.03 23.54
C ALA A 73 -10.18 -7.17 24.08
N ASN A 74 -8.99 -7.26 23.50
CA ASN A 74 -7.85 -6.43 23.88
C ASN A 74 -8.07 -4.96 23.49
N LEU A 75 -8.52 -4.71 22.25
CA LEU A 75 -8.86 -3.37 21.77
C LEU A 75 -9.96 -2.72 22.63
N ALA A 76 -10.97 -3.47 23.04
CA ALA A 76 -12.03 -2.99 23.92
C ALA A 76 -11.48 -2.48 25.27
N LYS A 77 -10.47 -3.14 25.85
CA LYS A 77 -9.80 -2.67 27.07
C LYS A 77 -9.04 -1.39 26.84
N TRP A 78 -8.26 -1.31 25.76
CA TRP A 78 -7.49 -0.10 25.43
C TRP A 78 -8.38 1.07 25.00
N ASN A 79 -9.58 0.80 24.48
CA ASN A 79 -10.54 1.83 24.10
C ASN A 79 -10.99 2.68 25.29
N ALA A 80 -10.89 2.16 26.52
CA ALA A 80 -11.19 2.86 27.76
C ALA A 80 -10.05 3.77 28.26
N THR A 81 -8.95 3.88 27.52
CA THR A 81 -7.81 4.76 27.83
C THR A 81 -7.79 6.00 26.92
N ASP A 82 -6.89 6.95 27.18
CA ASP A 82 -6.75 8.18 26.39
C ASP A 82 -5.88 8.04 25.12
N LEU A 83 -5.59 6.80 24.69
CA LEU A 83 -4.83 6.56 23.45
C LEU A 83 -5.46 7.27 22.25
N ALA A 84 -4.64 7.93 21.43
CA ALA A 84 -5.11 8.60 20.21
C ALA A 84 -5.53 7.59 19.14
N GLY A 85 -4.95 6.39 19.15
CA GLY A 85 -5.26 5.36 18.19
C GLY A 85 -4.41 4.11 18.32
N TYR A 86 -4.46 3.30 17.26
CA TYR A 86 -3.80 2.00 17.19
C TYR A 86 -3.06 1.85 15.86
N VAL A 87 -1.91 1.20 15.92
CA VAL A 87 -1.21 0.69 14.74
C VAL A 87 -1.45 -0.81 14.68
N VAL A 88 -2.16 -1.27 13.65
CA VAL A 88 -2.49 -2.69 13.45
C VAL A 88 -1.70 -3.22 12.27
N LEU A 89 -1.19 -4.43 12.37
CA LEU A 89 -0.28 -5.03 11.38
C LEU A 89 1.02 -4.22 11.16
N GLY A 90 1.50 -3.52 12.19
CA GLY A 90 2.91 -3.13 12.27
C GLY A 90 3.82 -4.33 12.52
N SER A 91 5.12 -4.11 12.76
CA SER A 91 6.06 -5.21 13.10
C SER A 91 5.63 -6.01 14.32
N THR A 92 5.11 -5.34 15.37
CA THR A 92 4.54 -5.98 16.56
C THR A 92 3.31 -6.83 16.26
N GLY A 93 2.58 -6.51 15.19
CA GLY A 93 1.44 -7.29 14.71
C GLY A 93 1.83 -8.49 13.86
N GLU A 94 3.13 -8.75 13.69
CA GLU A 94 3.67 -9.93 12.99
C GLU A 94 3.18 -10.07 11.53
N PHE A 95 2.92 -8.93 10.86
CA PHE A 95 2.39 -8.91 9.49
C PHE A 95 3.15 -9.79 8.47
N PRO A 96 4.48 -10.02 8.55
CA PRO A 96 5.17 -10.90 7.61
C PRO A 96 4.81 -12.39 7.77
N MET A 97 4.28 -12.78 8.93
CA MET A 97 3.91 -14.17 9.26
C MET A 97 2.46 -14.50 8.92
N LEU A 98 1.69 -13.52 8.44
CA LEU A 98 0.27 -13.64 8.16
C LEU A 98 0.02 -13.74 6.66
N SER A 99 -0.87 -14.64 6.26
CA SER A 99 -1.42 -14.66 4.90
C SER A 99 -2.25 -13.40 4.62
N GLU A 100 -2.50 -13.09 3.34
CA GLU A 100 -3.35 -11.94 2.98
C GLU A 100 -4.76 -12.05 3.58
N ALA A 101 -5.34 -13.26 3.63
CA ALA A 101 -6.65 -13.50 4.22
C ALA A 101 -6.66 -13.25 5.74
N GLU A 102 -5.60 -13.64 6.44
CA GLU A 102 -5.46 -13.39 7.88
C GLU A 102 -5.26 -11.90 8.17
N ARG A 103 -4.45 -11.20 7.36
CA ARG A 103 -4.29 -9.75 7.45
C ARG A 103 -5.64 -9.04 7.29
N ASP A 104 -6.42 -9.43 6.29
CA ASP A 104 -7.77 -8.90 6.07
C ASP A 104 -8.67 -9.15 7.29
N ALA A 105 -8.68 -10.37 7.83
CA ALA A 105 -9.46 -10.71 9.02
C ALA A 105 -9.07 -9.87 10.25
N VAL A 106 -7.77 -9.62 10.44
CA VAL A 106 -7.24 -8.77 11.52
C VAL A 106 -7.70 -7.31 11.33
N LEU A 107 -7.58 -6.75 10.13
CA LEU A 107 -7.97 -5.37 9.85
C LEU A 107 -9.48 -5.16 10.00
N VAL A 108 -10.30 -6.10 9.53
CA VAL A 108 -11.76 -6.06 9.71
C VAL A 108 -12.12 -6.11 11.19
N ALA A 109 -11.56 -7.07 11.94
CA ALA A 109 -11.82 -7.19 13.37
C ALA A 109 -11.37 -5.96 14.16
N ALA A 110 -10.25 -5.35 13.77
CA ALA A 110 -9.76 -4.11 14.36
C ALA A 110 -10.71 -2.95 14.07
N ARG A 111 -11.16 -2.76 12.82
CA ARG A 111 -12.10 -1.68 12.50
C ARG A 111 -13.39 -1.78 13.29
N GLU A 112 -13.94 -2.99 13.43
CA GLU A 112 -15.16 -3.27 14.19
C GLU A 112 -15.01 -2.91 15.67
N ALA A 113 -13.82 -3.10 16.25
CA ALA A 113 -13.56 -2.81 17.66
C ALA A 113 -13.07 -1.38 17.93
N ILE A 114 -12.37 -0.73 17.00
CA ILE A 114 -11.83 0.61 17.19
C ILE A 114 -12.96 1.64 16.97
N PRO A 115 -13.28 2.50 17.96
CA PRO A 115 -14.28 3.55 17.77
C PRO A 115 -13.76 4.64 16.82
N ARG A 116 -14.65 5.34 16.11
CA ARG A 116 -14.26 6.39 15.13
C ARG A 116 -13.45 7.54 15.75
N GLY A 117 -13.63 7.80 17.05
CA GLY A 117 -12.86 8.78 17.81
C GLY A 117 -11.37 8.44 17.96
N LYS A 118 -10.98 7.17 17.82
CA LYS A 118 -9.59 6.71 17.83
C LYS A 118 -9.11 6.40 16.42
N ALA A 119 -7.90 6.84 16.09
CA ALA A 119 -7.32 6.63 14.77
C ALA A 119 -6.93 5.15 14.57
N PHE A 120 -7.21 4.63 13.38
CA PHE A 120 -6.86 3.30 12.94
C PHE A 120 -5.79 3.37 11.85
N LEU A 121 -4.53 3.11 12.23
CA LEU A 121 -3.40 3.06 11.33
C LEU A 121 -3.14 1.60 10.91
N ALA A 122 -3.19 1.32 9.62
CA ALA A 122 -3.06 -0.05 9.09
C ALA A 122 -1.70 -0.28 8.42
N GLY A 123 -0.99 -1.34 8.82
CA GLY A 123 0.26 -1.76 8.20
C GLY A 123 0.03 -2.47 6.87
N THR A 124 0.39 -1.79 5.78
CA THR A 124 0.11 -2.26 4.41
C THR A 124 1.37 -2.53 3.59
N GLY A 125 2.54 -2.16 4.10
CA GLY A 125 3.82 -2.37 3.43
C GLY A 125 4.09 -3.83 3.06
N ALA A 126 4.63 -4.02 1.86
CA ALA A 126 5.05 -5.32 1.33
C ALA A 126 6.30 -5.13 0.46
N ASN A 127 7.00 -6.22 0.13
CA ASN A 127 8.22 -6.15 -0.69
C ASN A 127 8.00 -5.75 -2.17
N SER A 128 6.74 -5.64 -2.61
CA SER A 128 6.35 -5.17 -3.94
C SER A 128 5.51 -3.90 -3.83
N THR A 129 5.81 -2.90 -4.65
CA THR A 129 5.04 -1.65 -4.75
C THR A 129 3.59 -1.93 -5.13
N LEU A 130 3.34 -2.77 -6.14
CA LEU A 130 1.98 -3.11 -6.56
C LEU A 130 1.20 -3.86 -5.48
N HIS A 131 1.89 -4.74 -4.73
CA HIS A 131 1.28 -5.41 -3.59
C HIS A 131 0.92 -4.41 -2.50
N THR A 132 1.84 -3.50 -2.15
CA THR A 132 1.62 -2.44 -1.14
C THR A 132 0.44 -1.55 -1.52
N ILE A 133 0.31 -1.17 -2.80
CA ILE A 133 -0.84 -0.41 -3.31
C ILE A 133 -2.15 -1.17 -3.10
N ARG A 134 -2.21 -2.46 -3.44
CA ARG A 134 -3.43 -3.28 -3.23
C ARG A 134 -3.81 -3.35 -1.76
N GLN A 135 -2.85 -3.64 -0.89
CA GLN A 135 -3.08 -3.72 0.56
C GLN A 135 -3.51 -2.36 1.14
N THR A 136 -2.96 -1.25 0.63
CA THR A 136 -3.33 0.10 1.03
C THR A 136 -4.77 0.46 0.64
N LYS A 137 -5.16 0.16 -0.60
CA LYS A 137 -6.55 0.32 -1.06
C LYS A 137 -7.51 -0.53 -0.24
N ARG A 138 -7.13 -1.78 0.03
CA ARG A 138 -7.93 -2.70 0.84
C ARG A 138 -8.12 -2.19 2.27
N ALA A 139 -7.06 -1.70 2.90
CA ALA A 139 -7.15 -1.09 4.23
C ALA A 139 -8.07 0.15 4.23
N ALA A 140 -8.01 0.97 3.19
CA ALA A 140 -8.92 2.10 3.02
C ALA A 140 -10.38 1.67 2.89
N GLU A 141 -10.68 0.64 2.10
CA GLU A 141 -12.03 0.06 1.96
C GLU A 141 -12.58 -0.45 3.31
N ILE A 142 -11.71 -1.08 4.11
CA ILE A 142 -12.06 -1.54 5.47
C ILE A 142 -12.31 -0.34 6.40
N GLY A 143 -11.71 0.82 6.11
CA GLY A 143 -11.90 2.06 6.87
C GLY A 143 -10.76 2.38 7.82
N ALA A 144 -9.52 2.05 7.45
CA ALA A 144 -8.32 2.62 8.05
C ALA A 144 -8.27 4.14 7.80
N ASP A 145 -7.75 4.87 8.77
CA ASP A 145 -7.59 6.32 8.70
C ASP A 145 -6.29 6.73 7.99
N ALA A 146 -5.27 5.88 8.05
CA ALA A 146 -4.03 6.00 7.27
C ALA A 146 -3.35 4.64 7.12
N ALA A 147 -2.47 4.54 6.14
CA ALA A 147 -1.60 3.39 5.93
C ALA A 147 -0.20 3.66 6.49
N ILE A 148 0.38 2.72 7.21
CA ILE A 148 1.81 2.74 7.59
C ILE A 148 2.58 1.77 6.69
N VAL A 149 3.58 2.30 5.98
CA VAL A 149 4.28 1.58 4.90
C VAL A 149 5.76 1.42 5.26
N ILE A 150 6.12 0.20 5.65
CA ILE A 150 7.52 -0.20 5.83
C ILE A 150 8.22 -0.27 4.47
N THR A 151 9.48 0.14 4.41
CA THR A 151 10.27 0.08 3.18
C THR A 151 10.46 -1.38 2.73
N PRO A 152 10.29 -1.70 1.43
CA PRO A 152 10.65 -3.00 0.88
C PRO A 152 12.11 -3.34 1.18
N HIS A 153 12.37 -4.52 1.73
CA HIS A 153 13.66 -4.83 2.34
C HIS A 153 14.25 -6.19 1.94
N TYR A 154 13.49 -7.04 1.23
CA TYR A 154 14.02 -8.31 0.74
C TYR A 154 15.23 -8.13 -0.20
N PHE A 155 15.18 -7.13 -1.09
CA PHE A 155 16.30 -6.75 -1.96
C PHE A 155 17.01 -5.50 -1.43
N THR A 156 17.63 -5.62 -0.25
CA THR A 156 18.21 -4.51 0.52
C THR A 156 19.09 -3.58 -0.32
N LYS A 157 19.99 -4.13 -1.14
CA LYS A 157 20.89 -3.32 -1.99
C LYS A 157 20.16 -2.47 -3.02
N GLY A 158 19.05 -2.97 -3.58
CA GLY A 158 18.26 -2.23 -4.55
C GLY A 158 17.45 -1.11 -3.89
N PHE A 159 16.84 -1.40 -2.74
CA PHE A 159 16.02 -0.43 -2.02
C PHE A 159 16.80 0.50 -1.07
N ALA A 160 18.10 0.28 -0.85
CA ALA A 160 18.97 1.25 -0.18
C ALA A 160 19.20 2.52 -1.03
N GLN A 161 18.89 2.48 -2.33
CA GLN A 161 19.02 3.63 -3.21
C GLN A 161 17.86 4.61 -2.98
N ALA A 162 18.17 5.88 -2.67
CA ALA A 162 17.18 6.94 -2.46
C ALA A 162 16.17 7.04 -3.62
N GLY A 163 16.62 6.89 -4.87
CA GLY A 163 15.73 6.91 -6.04
C GLY A 163 14.70 5.78 -6.05
N ALA A 164 15.05 4.58 -5.56
CA ALA A 164 14.10 3.47 -5.43
C ALA A 164 13.09 3.71 -4.30
N GLN A 165 13.56 4.24 -3.17
CA GLN A 165 12.73 4.61 -2.02
C GLN A 165 11.68 5.64 -2.41
N VAL A 166 12.10 6.77 -3.01
CA VAL A 166 11.19 7.84 -3.45
C VAL A 166 10.15 7.29 -4.43
N ARG A 167 10.57 6.56 -5.47
CA ARG A 167 9.63 5.98 -6.46
C ARG A 167 8.61 5.05 -5.82
N HIS A 168 9.01 4.25 -4.84
CA HIS A 168 8.09 3.36 -4.15
C HIS A 168 7.04 4.14 -3.35
N TYR A 169 7.47 5.06 -2.48
CA TYR A 169 6.55 5.80 -1.63
C TYR A 169 5.63 6.73 -2.44
N VAL A 170 6.15 7.44 -3.45
CA VAL A 170 5.34 8.28 -4.34
C VAL A 170 4.29 7.45 -5.07
N ALA A 171 4.67 6.31 -5.67
CA ALA A 171 3.71 5.47 -6.37
C ALA A 171 2.61 4.91 -5.44
N VAL A 172 2.94 4.61 -4.18
CA VAL A 172 1.94 4.18 -3.18
C VAL A 172 1.03 5.35 -2.82
N ALA A 173 1.59 6.53 -2.55
CA ALA A 173 0.86 7.73 -2.17
C ALA A 173 -0.10 8.23 -3.26
N GLU A 174 0.33 8.23 -4.53
CA GLU A 174 -0.50 8.60 -5.69
C GLU A 174 -1.70 7.67 -5.87
N ALA A 175 -1.54 6.38 -5.55
CA ALA A 175 -2.58 5.38 -5.72
C ALA A 175 -3.46 5.20 -4.47
N SER A 176 -3.12 5.83 -3.34
CA SER A 176 -3.75 5.61 -2.05
C SER A 176 -4.99 6.47 -1.86
N PRO A 177 -6.14 5.89 -1.42
CA PRO A 177 -7.30 6.67 -1.02
C PRO A 177 -7.18 7.32 0.38
N ILE A 178 -6.15 6.95 1.15
CA ILE A 178 -5.90 7.42 2.53
C ILE A 178 -4.44 7.90 2.68
N PRO A 179 -4.11 8.76 3.67
CA PRO A 179 -2.74 9.20 3.90
C PRO A 179 -1.76 8.03 4.09
N VAL A 180 -0.52 8.21 3.62
CA VAL A 180 0.56 7.22 3.71
C VAL A 180 1.67 7.70 4.63
N MET A 181 1.88 6.99 5.73
CA MET A 181 2.97 7.24 6.67
C MET A 181 4.19 6.36 6.37
N LEU A 182 5.36 6.99 6.28
CA LEU A 182 6.63 6.30 6.10
C LEU A 182 7.01 5.59 7.40
N TYR A 183 7.40 4.33 7.31
CA TYR A 183 7.89 3.56 8.46
C TYR A 183 9.37 3.20 8.28
N ASN A 184 10.23 3.99 8.92
CA ASN A 184 11.67 3.76 8.96
C ASN A 184 12.03 2.82 10.10
N PHE A 185 12.44 1.58 9.80
CA PHE A 185 12.82 0.59 10.81
C PHE A 185 14.11 -0.18 10.45
N PRO A 186 15.28 0.50 10.45
CA PRO A 186 16.53 -0.06 9.92
C PRO A 186 16.99 -1.34 10.61
N LEU A 187 16.66 -1.51 11.91
CA LEU A 187 17.03 -2.71 12.67
C LEU A 187 16.48 -3.99 12.04
N ASN A 188 15.28 -3.93 11.46
CA ASN A 188 14.64 -5.08 10.83
C ASN A 188 14.75 -5.07 9.31
N THR A 189 14.87 -3.89 8.68
CA THR A 189 14.90 -3.76 7.23
C THR A 189 16.31 -3.77 6.65
N GLY A 190 17.33 -3.41 7.42
CA GLY A 190 18.66 -3.08 6.90
C GLY A 190 18.68 -1.86 5.97
N ILE A 191 17.60 -1.07 5.96
CA ILE A 191 17.42 0.11 5.10
C ILE A 191 17.05 1.29 5.96
N ASN A 192 17.80 2.37 5.83
CA ASN A 192 17.50 3.65 6.43
C ASN A 192 16.88 4.60 5.40
N LEU A 193 15.86 5.36 5.83
CA LEU A 193 15.34 6.50 5.08
C LEU A 193 16.10 7.75 5.54
N GLU A 194 17.05 8.20 4.72
CA GLU A 194 17.81 9.41 4.99
C GLU A 194 16.92 10.67 4.98
N PRO A 195 17.23 11.71 5.78
CA PRO A 195 16.42 12.93 5.87
C PRO A 195 16.09 13.57 4.51
N ASP A 196 17.05 13.64 3.59
CA ASP A 196 16.84 14.19 2.24
C ASP A 196 15.85 13.35 1.42
N THR A 197 15.87 12.02 1.58
CA THR A 197 14.89 11.14 0.94
C THR A 197 13.51 11.40 1.52
N VAL A 198 13.40 11.51 2.85
CA VAL A 198 12.13 11.79 3.53
C VAL A 198 11.56 13.13 3.10
N ALA A 199 12.37 14.18 3.04
CA ALA A 199 11.96 15.51 2.59
C ALA A 199 11.38 15.47 1.17
N ARG A 200 12.06 14.77 0.24
CA ARG A 200 11.59 14.59 -1.13
C ARG A 200 10.30 13.80 -1.25
N ILE A 201 10.05 12.86 -0.34
CA ILE A 201 8.79 12.13 -0.30
C ILE A 201 7.68 13.04 0.25
N ALA A 202 7.96 13.78 1.33
CA ALA A 202 7.01 14.67 2.00
C ALA A 202 6.53 15.86 1.14
N GLU A 203 7.22 16.18 0.04
CA GLU A 203 6.71 17.13 -0.97
C GLU A 203 5.41 16.64 -1.64
N HIS A 204 5.09 15.34 -1.56
CA HIS A 204 3.87 14.78 -2.13
C HIS A 204 2.66 15.03 -1.20
N PRO A 205 1.51 15.56 -1.69
CA PRO A 205 0.39 15.98 -0.82
C PRO A 205 -0.28 14.87 0.01
N SER A 206 -0.10 13.61 -0.40
CA SER A 206 -0.73 12.44 0.24
C SER A 206 0.19 11.69 1.22
N THR A 207 1.35 12.26 1.54
CA THR A 207 2.35 11.74 2.50
C THR A 207 2.62 12.70 3.62
#